data_AF-A0A2V2RSR2-F1
#
_entry.id   AF-A0A2V2RSR2-F1
#
_cell.length_a   1.000
_cell.length_b   1.000
_cell.length_c   1.000
_cell.angle_alpha   90.00
_cell.angle_beta   90.00
_cell.angle_gamma   90.00
#
_symmetry.space_group_name_H-M   'P 1'
#
loop_
_entity.id
_entity.type
_entity.pdbx_description
1 polymer ?
#
loop_
_entity_poly.entity_id
_entity_poly.type
_entity_poly.pdbx_seq_one_letter_code
_entity_poly.pdbx_strand_id
1 'polypeptide(L)'
;MSDLTISIGLNEEELRQQLLDGFDKEFLSHIDKDYEVTCEDTAKQALSYALQSRKLKSRIEDSRKEIVRPHIDFQKAVMKFSKDISDKLDSIEKNLHVKIAVWMKEQKENPFSCVDEIQVEDGKILLKNSWDFRIEDETKIPREYMLVDEAAIEKAVNNGIRNIPGVKIFSYETTQLRVKN
;
A
#
# COMPACT_ATOMS: atom_id res chain seq x y z
N MET A 1 -7.02 15.52 -22.26
CA MET A 1 -7.60 14.63 -21.22
C MET A 1 -8.91 13.96 -21.65
N SER A 2 -9.56 14.37 -22.75
CA SER A 2 -10.79 13.75 -23.27
C SER A 2 -10.55 12.42 -24.00
N ASP A 3 -9.42 12.27 -24.69
CA ASP A 3 -9.19 11.10 -25.56
C ASP A 3 -8.86 9.81 -24.79
N LEU A 4 -8.29 9.94 -23.59
CA LEU A 4 -7.96 8.78 -22.75
C LEU A 4 -9.23 8.12 -22.21
N THR A 5 -10.22 8.91 -21.81
CA THR A 5 -11.49 8.43 -21.25
C THR A 5 -12.35 7.73 -22.32
N ILE A 6 -12.31 8.24 -23.56
CA ILE A 6 -13.00 7.62 -24.71
C ILE A 6 -12.37 6.28 -25.07
N SER A 7 -11.03 6.18 -25.05
CA SER A 7 -10.31 4.91 -25.30
C SER A 7 -10.56 3.86 -24.21
N ILE A 8 -10.67 4.27 -22.93
CA ILE A 8 -10.98 3.35 -21.82
C ILE A 8 -12.42 2.84 -21.92
N GLY A 9 -13.39 3.68 -22.28
CA GLY A 9 -14.79 3.29 -22.43
C GLY A 9 -15.07 2.34 -23.61
N LEU A 10 -14.34 2.49 -24.72
CA LEU A 10 -14.37 1.53 -25.84
C LEU A 10 -13.84 0.16 -25.41
N ASN A 11 -12.82 0.13 -24.56
CA ASN A 11 -12.22 -1.10 -24.05
C ASN A 11 -13.13 -1.83 -23.05
N GLU A 12 -13.90 -1.11 -22.22
CA GLU A 12 -14.82 -1.75 -21.26
C GLU A 12 -15.96 -2.51 -21.97
N GLU A 13 -16.59 -1.91 -22.97
CA GLU A 13 -17.68 -2.56 -23.71
C GLU A 13 -17.16 -3.73 -24.55
N GLU A 14 -15.97 -3.59 -25.15
CA GLU A 14 -15.30 -4.69 -25.87
C GLU A 14 -14.93 -5.85 -24.94
N LEU A 15 -14.43 -5.56 -23.73
CA LEU A 15 -14.18 -6.57 -22.68
C LEU A 15 -15.46 -7.23 -22.19
N ARG A 16 -16.55 -6.47 -22.04
CA ARG A 16 -17.86 -7.03 -21.70
C ARG A 16 -18.35 -7.96 -22.81
N GLN A 17 -18.23 -7.56 -24.07
CA GLN A 17 -18.57 -8.43 -25.20
C GLN A 17 -17.67 -9.67 -25.21
N GLN A 18 -16.35 -9.55 -25.07
CA GLN A 18 -15.44 -10.70 -25.03
C GLN A 18 -15.69 -11.66 -23.87
N LEU A 19 -16.07 -11.16 -22.68
CA LEU A 19 -16.44 -11.98 -21.53
C LEU A 19 -17.82 -12.64 -21.66
N LEU A 20 -18.71 -12.02 -22.44
CA LEU A 20 -20.07 -12.51 -22.70
C LEU A 20 -20.18 -13.26 -24.03
N ASP A 21 -19.13 -13.29 -24.86
CA ASP A 21 -19.11 -14.01 -26.12
C ASP A 21 -19.03 -15.52 -25.83
N GLY A 22 -20.03 -16.27 -26.28
CA GLY A 22 -20.24 -17.66 -25.86
C GLY A 22 -20.99 -17.84 -24.53
N PHE A 23 -21.54 -16.75 -23.97
CA PHE A 23 -22.44 -16.77 -22.84
C PHE A 23 -23.88 -16.84 -23.32
N ASP A 24 -24.59 -17.93 -23.01
CA ASP A 24 -26.01 -18.05 -23.33
C ASP A 24 -26.81 -17.16 -22.37
N LYS A 25 -27.08 -15.91 -22.79
CA LYS A 25 -27.82 -14.93 -21.97
C LYS A 25 -29.22 -15.43 -21.61
N GLU A 26 -29.78 -16.35 -22.40
CA GLU A 26 -31.05 -17.00 -22.09
C GLU A 26 -30.96 -17.88 -20.84
N PHE A 27 -29.82 -18.52 -20.58
CA PHE A 27 -29.65 -19.36 -19.38
C PHE A 27 -29.82 -18.56 -18.07
N LEU A 28 -29.36 -17.30 -18.03
CA LEU A 28 -29.49 -16.46 -16.84
C LEU A 28 -30.89 -15.90 -16.62
N SER A 29 -31.67 -15.73 -17.69
CA SER A 29 -33.05 -15.22 -17.56
C SER A 29 -34.05 -16.30 -17.18
N HIS A 30 -33.74 -17.57 -17.46
CA HIS A 30 -34.65 -18.70 -17.26
C HIS A 30 -34.52 -19.38 -15.88
N ILE A 31 -33.42 -19.16 -15.15
CA ILE A 31 -33.23 -19.76 -13.82
C ILE A 31 -33.77 -18.80 -12.77
N ASP A 32 -34.96 -19.11 -12.28
CA ASP A 32 -35.59 -18.38 -11.18
C ASP A 32 -34.97 -18.77 -9.84
N LYS A 33 -34.88 -17.81 -8.91
CA LYS A 33 -34.31 -18.06 -7.57
C LYS A 33 -35.16 -19.03 -6.74
N ASP A 34 -36.44 -19.11 -7.08
CA ASP A 34 -37.44 -19.91 -6.38
C ASP A 34 -37.78 -21.20 -7.14
N TYR A 35 -36.82 -21.76 -7.91
CA TYR A 35 -37.02 -23.02 -8.63
C TYR A 35 -37.28 -24.18 -7.65
N GLU A 36 -38.49 -24.74 -7.67
CA GLU A 36 -38.88 -25.85 -6.83
C GLU A 36 -38.70 -27.21 -7.53
N VAL A 37 -38.18 -28.19 -6.79
CA VAL A 37 -38.01 -29.56 -7.25
C VAL A 37 -39.14 -30.41 -6.68
N THR A 38 -40.11 -30.77 -7.51
CA THR A 38 -41.33 -31.49 -7.09
C THR A 38 -41.41 -32.92 -7.62
N CYS A 39 -40.63 -33.25 -8.65
CA CYS A 39 -40.62 -34.57 -9.29
C CYS A 39 -39.22 -34.93 -9.83
N GLU A 40 -39.05 -36.16 -10.31
CA GLU A 40 -37.76 -36.64 -10.82
C GLU A 40 -37.28 -35.86 -12.05
N ASP A 41 -38.20 -35.45 -12.93
CA ASP A 41 -37.85 -34.70 -14.14
C ASP A 41 -37.38 -33.27 -13.82
N THR A 42 -38.02 -32.59 -12.86
CA THR A 42 -37.57 -31.28 -12.36
C THR A 42 -36.24 -31.40 -11.61
N ALA A 43 -35.99 -32.51 -10.91
CA ALA A 43 -34.69 -32.77 -10.27
C ALA A 43 -33.55 -32.92 -11.29
N LYS A 44 -33.78 -33.62 -12.41
CA LYS A 44 -32.80 -33.76 -13.50
C LYS A 44 -32.49 -32.42 -14.17
N GLN A 45 -33.50 -31.59 -14.38
CA GLN A 45 -33.34 -30.24 -14.92
C GLN A 45 -32.53 -29.35 -13.98
N ALA A 46 -32.87 -29.32 -12.69
CA ALA A 46 -32.12 -28.57 -11.67
C ALA A 46 -30.64 -28.98 -11.62
N LEU A 47 -30.34 -30.29 -11.69
CA LEU A 47 -28.96 -30.78 -11.74
C LEU A 47 -28.24 -30.29 -13.00
N SER A 48 -28.89 -30.36 -14.16
CA SER A 48 -28.34 -29.85 -15.41
C SER A 48 -27.99 -28.36 -15.30
N TYR A 49 -28.91 -27.55 -14.77
CA TYR A 49 -28.68 -26.12 -14.54
C TYR A 49 -27.52 -25.88 -13.58
N ALA A 50 -27.48 -26.56 -12.43
CA ALA A 50 -26.37 -26.42 -11.48
C ALA A 50 -25.00 -26.72 -12.10
N LEU A 51 -24.92 -27.75 -12.97
CA LEU A 51 -23.69 -28.10 -13.67
C LEU A 51 -23.31 -27.06 -14.74
N GLN A 52 -24.29 -26.55 -15.48
CA GLN A 52 -24.08 -25.48 -16.46
C GLN A 52 -23.60 -24.20 -15.77
N SER A 53 -24.21 -23.80 -14.64
CA SER A 53 -23.76 -22.64 -13.85
C SER A 53 -22.31 -22.78 -13.39
N ARG A 54 -21.89 -23.97 -12.93
CA ARG A 54 -20.49 -24.21 -12.52
C ARG A 54 -19.52 -24.09 -13.69
N LYS A 55 -19.84 -24.68 -14.84
CA LYS A 55 -19.01 -24.58 -16.05
C LYS A 55 -18.88 -23.13 -16.50
N LEU A 56 -19.98 -22.39 -16.48
CA LEU A 56 -20.03 -20.98 -16.87
C LEU A 56 -19.20 -20.09 -15.94
N LYS A 57 -19.31 -20.31 -14.63
CA LYS A 57 -18.47 -19.64 -13.63
C LYS A 57 -16.97 -19.90 -13.86
N SER A 58 -16.59 -21.14 -14.18
CA SER A 58 -15.18 -21.47 -14.47
C SER A 58 -14.70 -20.73 -15.71
N ARG A 59 -15.49 -20.74 -16.80
CA ARG A 59 -15.13 -20.04 -18.05
C ARG A 59 -14.91 -18.55 -17.85
N ILE A 60 -15.82 -17.87 -17.13
CA ILE A 60 -15.66 -16.44 -16.82
C ILE A 60 -14.32 -16.18 -16.11
N GLU A 61 -14.00 -17.01 -15.12
CA GLU A 61 -12.77 -16.85 -14.34
C GLU A 61 -11.52 -17.14 -15.17
N ASP A 62 -11.60 -18.08 -16.11
CA ASP A 62 -10.49 -18.39 -17.02
C ASP A 62 -10.29 -17.28 -18.06
N SER A 63 -11.35 -16.78 -18.70
CA SER A 63 -11.28 -15.62 -19.59
C SER A 63 -10.76 -14.37 -18.88
N ARG A 64 -11.20 -14.12 -17.64
CA ARG A 64 -10.65 -13.03 -16.81
C ARG A 64 -9.15 -13.18 -16.62
N LYS A 65 -8.66 -14.39 -16.32
CA LYS A 65 -7.23 -14.64 -16.16
C LYS A 65 -6.48 -14.43 -17.48
N GLU A 66 -7.01 -14.91 -18.61
CA GLU A 66 -6.37 -14.76 -19.91
C GLU A 66 -6.19 -13.30 -20.30
N ILE A 67 -7.20 -12.47 -20.05
CA ILE A 67 -7.13 -11.02 -20.30
C ILE A 67 -6.15 -10.36 -19.33
N VAL A 68 -6.24 -10.65 -18.03
CA VAL A 68 -5.51 -9.89 -17.00
C VAL A 68 -4.04 -10.32 -16.87
N ARG A 69 -3.71 -11.59 -17.08
CA ARG A 69 -2.35 -12.13 -16.95
C ARG A 69 -1.30 -11.38 -17.77
N PRO A 70 -1.44 -11.14 -19.09
CA PRO A 70 -0.41 -10.44 -19.87
C PRO A 70 -0.15 -9.02 -19.36
N HIS A 71 -1.19 -8.31 -18.87
CA HIS A 71 -1.02 -6.98 -18.28
C HIS A 71 -0.27 -7.03 -16.95
N ILE A 72 -0.60 -8.00 -16.08
CA ILE A 72 0.13 -8.23 -14.83
C ILE A 72 1.59 -8.57 -15.12
N ASP A 73 1.85 -9.45 -16.08
CA ASP A 73 3.19 -9.90 -16.43
C ASP A 73 4.02 -8.77 -17.05
N PHE A 74 3.41 -7.94 -17.90
CA PHE A 74 4.01 -6.72 -18.42
C PHE A 74 4.36 -5.74 -17.29
N GLN A 75 3.41 -5.46 -16.38
CA GLN A 75 3.65 -4.57 -15.25
C GLN A 75 4.84 -5.05 -14.41
N LYS A 76 4.90 -6.36 -14.12
CA LYS A 76 6.03 -6.97 -13.40
C LYS A 76 7.35 -6.82 -14.16
N ALA A 77 7.35 -7.01 -15.48
CA ALA A 77 8.54 -6.86 -16.29
C ALA A 77 9.07 -5.41 -16.25
N VAL A 78 8.19 -4.41 -16.36
CA VAL A 78 8.55 -2.99 -16.26
C VAL A 78 9.11 -2.66 -14.87
N MET A 79 8.43 -3.09 -13.81
CA MET A 79 8.88 -2.87 -12.43
C MET A 79 10.25 -3.50 -12.18
N LYS A 80 10.45 -4.72 -12.68
CA LYS A 80 11.74 -5.43 -12.56
C LYS A 80 12.85 -4.70 -13.29
N PHE A 81 12.62 -4.31 -14.54
CA PHE A 81 13.60 -3.58 -15.34
C PHE A 81 14.01 -2.25 -14.67
N SER A 82 13.02 -1.48 -14.20
CA SER A 82 13.29 -0.24 -13.46
C SER A 82 14.12 -0.50 -12.21
N LYS A 83 13.75 -1.53 -11.43
CA LYS A 83 14.45 -1.89 -10.20
C LYS A 83 15.90 -2.31 -10.47
N ASP A 84 16.14 -3.15 -11.47
CA ASP A 84 17.49 -3.63 -11.81
C ASP A 84 18.44 -2.47 -12.19
N ILE A 85 17.93 -1.38 -12.78
CA ILE A 85 18.71 -0.19 -13.10
C ILE A 85 18.89 0.69 -11.86
N SER A 86 17.83 0.96 -11.11
CA SER A 86 17.89 1.73 -9.86
C SER A 86 18.88 1.12 -8.88
N ASP A 87 18.83 -0.19 -8.66
CA ASP A 87 19.73 -0.90 -7.74
C ASP A 87 21.21 -0.77 -8.16
N LYS A 88 21.50 -0.73 -9.48
CA LYS A 88 22.86 -0.49 -10.00
C LYS A 88 23.31 0.95 -9.74
N LEU A 89 22.44 1.92 -9.97
CA LEU A 89 22.74 3.34 -9.73
C LEU A 89 22.97 3.61 -8.25
N ASP A 90 22.12 3.07 -7.38
CA ASP A 90 22.26 3.16 -5.93
C ASP A 90 23.58 2.53 -5.45
N SER A 91 23.99 1.42 -6.06
CA SER A 91 25.28 0.77 -5.74
C SER A 91 26.47 1.63 -6.14
N ILE A 92 26.41 2.25 -7.33
CA ILE A 92 27.44 3.20 -7.80
C ILE A 92 27.51 4.41 -6.87
N GLU A 93 26.37 5.02 -6.56
CA GLU A 93 26.26 6.18 -5.67
C GLU A 93 26.86 5.86 -4.30
N LYS A 94 26.44 4.76 -3.67
CA LYS A 94 26.98 4.32 -2.36
C LYS A 94 28.49 4.09 -2.41
N ASN A 95 28.99 3.45 -3.47
CA ASN A 95 30.43 3.19 -3.61
C ASN A 95 31.23 4.50 -3.70
N LEU A 96 30.77 5.44 -4.52
CA LEU A 96 31.42 6.74 -4.69
C LEU A 96 31.32 7.57 -3.41
N HIS A 97 30.16 7.60 -2.76
CA HIS A 97 29.95 8.32 -1.51
C HIS A 97 30.91 7.83 -0.41
N VAL A 98 31.07 6.50 -0.26
CA VAL A 98 32.03 5.93 0.70
C VAL A 98 33.46 6.34 0.37
N LYS A 99 33.88 6.29 -0.90
CA LYS A 99 35.23 6.72 -1.31
C LYS A 99 35.48 8.20 -1.02
N ILE A 100 34.51 9.07 -1.33
CA ILE A 100 34.61 10.50 -1.05
C ILE A 100 34.67 10.75 0.46
N ALA A 101 33.86 10.04 1.25
CA ALA A 101 33.87 10.17 2.71
C ALA A 101 35.21 9.74 3.33
N VAL A 102 35.81 8.63 2.87
CA VAL A 102 37.15 8.18 3.31
C VAL A 102 38.20 9.23 2.95
N TRP A 103 38.19 9.72 1.71
CA TRP A 103 39.12 10.75 1.27
C TRP A 103 38.97 12.06 2.06
N MET A 104 37.74 12.53 2.30
CA MET A 104 37.48 13.73 3.11
C MET A 104 38.01 13.58 4.53
N LYS A 105 37.89 12.39 5.12
CA LYS A 105 38.45 12.09 6.44
C LYS A 105 39.97 12.17 6.43
N GLU A 106 40.62 11.57 5.44
CA GLU A 106 42.09 11.64 5.27
C GLU A 106 42.57 13.09 5.09
N GLN A 107 41.83 13.92 4.34
CA GLN A 107 42.16 15.34 4.21
C GLN A 107 42.07 16.07 5.55
N LYS A 108 41.06 15.78 6.37
CA LYS A 108 40.92 16.39 7.69
C LYS A 108 42.07 16.04 8.65
N GLU A 109 42.62 14.83 8.52
CA GLU A 109 43.79 14.40 9.30
C GLU A 109 45.10 14.98 8.76
N ASN A 110 45.13 15.48 7.52
CA ASN A 110 46.29 16.12 6.91
C ASN A 110 46.48 17.55 7.47
N PRO A 111 47.64 17.87 8.10
CA PRO A 111 47.93 19.19 8.65
C PRO A 111 47.94 20.34 7.64
N PHE A 112 48.05 20.05 6.34
CA PHE A 112 48.25 21.04 5.30
C PHE A 112 47.00 21.37 4.46
N SER A 113 45.89 20.63 4.61
CA SER A 113 44.67 20.87 3.83
C SER A 113 43.41 20.40 4.54
N CYS A 114 42.63 21.32 5.13
CA CYS A 114 41.26 21.02 5.58
C CYS A 114 40.26 21.41 4.48
N VAL A 115 39.61 20.41 3.86
CA VAL A 115 38.53 20.62 2.91
C VAL A 115 37.24 20.15 3.58
N ASP A 116 36.44 21.09 4.07
CA ASP A 116 35.16 20.81 4.75
C ASP A 116 33.97 20.78 3.78
N GLU A 117 34.11 21.40 2.60
CA GLU A 117 33.07 21.50 1.56
C GLU A 117 33.68 21.34 0.16
N ILE A 118 33.01 20.56 -0.70
CA ILE A 118 33.31 20.49 -2.14
C ILE A 118 32.03 20.90 -2.88
N GLN A 119 32.16 21.88 -3.77
CA GLN A 119 31.09 22.32 -4.66
C GLN A 119 31.36 21.86 -6.09
N VAL A 120 30.31 21.37 -6.75
CA VAL A 120 30.30 20.98 -8.15
C VAL A 120 29.03 21.55 -8.82
N GLU A 121 28.93 21.43 -10.14
CA GLU A 121 27.76 21.91 -10.88
C GLU A 121 26.45 21.24 -10.42
N ASP A 122 26.52 19.93 -10.17
CA ASP A 122 25.36 19.10 -9.78
C ASP A 122 25.02 19.14 -8.28
N GLY A 123 25.77 19.92 -7.47
CA GLY A 123 25.50 20.05 -6.04
C GLY A 123 26.75 20.24 -5.19
N LYS A 124 26.64 19.87 -3.91
CA LYS A 124 27.75 20.01 -2.95
C LYS A 124 27.74 18.90 -1.92
N ILE A 125 28.91 18.56 -1.42
CA ILE A 125 29.09 17.66 -0.29
C ILE A 125 29.74 18.43 0.88
N LEU A 126 29.15 18.26 2.06
CA LEU A 126 29.53 18.93 3.30
C LEU A 126 29.77 17.87 4.36
N LEU A 127 30.93 17.92 5.02
CA LEU A 127 31.19 17.07 6.17
C LEU A 127 30.51 17.68 7.40
N LYS A 128 29.48 17.03 7.95
CA LYS A 128 28.79 17.48 9.16
C LYS A 128 28.96 16.45 10.28
N ASN A 129 29.31 16.91 11.47
CA ASN A 129 29.30 16.08 12.66
C ASN A 129 27.84 15.91 13.14
N SER A 130 27.35 14.68 13.18
CA SER A 130 26.13 14.30 13.89
C SER A 130 26.48 13.74 15.26
N TRP A 131 25.74 14.16 16.29
CA TRP A 131 25.89 13.64 17.64
C TRP A 131 24.75 12.66 17.89
N ASP A 132 25.08 11.38 18.08
CA ASP A 132 24.13 10.38 18.56
C ASP A 132 24.21 10.29 20.09
N PHE A 133 23.09 10.02 20.74
CA PHE A 133 23.03 9.80 22.18
C PHE A 133 22.45 8.42 22.49
N ARG A 134 22.97 7.79 23.55
CA ARG A 134 22.40 6.59 24.15
C ARG A 134 22.05 6.93 25.58
N ILE A 135 20.83 6.62 25.98
CA ILE A 135 20.38 6.80 27.37
C ILE A 135 20.98 5.66 28.20
N GLU A 136 21.84 5.99 29.16
CA GLU A 136 22.39 5.03 30.11
C GLU A 136 21.52 4.89 31.37
N ASP A 137 20.88 5.97 31.81
CA ASP A 137 20.05 6.00 33.02
C ASP A 137 18.85 6.94 32.82
N GLU A 138 17.66 6.36 32.75
CA GLU A 138 16.39 7.07 32.51
C GLU A 138 16.02 8.01 33.66
N THR A 139 16.45 7.73 34.90
CA THR A 139 16.05 8.51 36.09
C THR A 139 16.74 9.86 36.20
N LYS A 140 17.85 10.03 35.48
CA LYS A 140 18.63 11.27 35.44
C LYS A 140 18.27 12.17 34.26
N ILE A 141 17.39 11.72 33.37
CA ILE A 141 16.91 12.53 32.25
C ILE A 141 16.07 13.68 32.83
N PRO A 142 16.45 14.94 32.60
CA PRO A 142 15.63 16.06 33.02
C PRO A 142 14.20 15.94 32.46
N ARG A 143 13.20 16.32 33.26
CA ARG A 143 11.78 16.25 32.87
C ARG A 143 11.46 17.03 31.59
N GLU A 144 12.30 17.99 31.20
CA GLU A 144 12.20 18.72 29.94
C GLU A 144 12.36 17.83 28.70
N TYR A 145 13.13 16.75 28.80
CA TYR A 145 13.36 15.79 27.71
C TYR A 145 12.50 14.53 27.83
N MET A 146 11.71 14.40 28.90
CA MET A 146 10.74 13.31 29.07
C MET A 146 9.40 13.71 28.46
N LEU A 147 8.96 13.00 27.43
CA LEU A 147 7.61 13.14 26.89
C LEU A 147 6.62 12.33 27.74
N VAL A 148 5.49 12.96 28.08
CA VAL A 148 4.41 12.32 28.83
C VAL A 148 3.57 11.49 27.88
N ASP A 149 3.34 10.21 28.21
CA ASP A 149 2.47 9.33 27.45
C ASP A 149 0.99 9.70 27.67
N GLU A 150 0.41 10.40 26.70
CA GLU A 150 -0.99 10.81 26.70
C GLU A 150 -1.95 9.60 26.63
N ALA A 151 -1.58 8.52 25.93
CA ALA A 151 -2.41 7.33 25.81
C ALA A 151 -2.52 6.56 27.13
N ALA A 152 -1.46 6.57 27.94
CA ALA A 152 -1.50 6.04 29.30
C ALA A 152 -2.44 6.87 30.21
N ILE A 153 -2.42 8.20 30.06
CA ILE A 153 -3.33 9.10 30.77
C ILE A 153 -4.77 8.87 30.34
N GLU A 154 -5.07 8.79 29.03
CA GLU A 154 -6.41 8.49 28.54
C GLU A 154 -6.95 7.15 29.04
N LYS A 155 -6.11 6.10 29.05
CA LYS A 155 -6.47 4.81 29.65
C LYS A 155 -6.81 4.95 31.14
N ALA A 156 -6.03 5.72 31.90
CA ALA A 156 -6.30 5.96 33.31
C ALA A 156 -7.62 6.75 33.53
N VAL A 157 -7.89 7.76 32.69
CA VAL A 157 -9.13 8.54 32.71
C VAL A 157 -10.35 7.69 32.34
N ASN A 158 -10.21 6.82 31.33
CA ASN A 158 -11.24 5.87 30.92
C ASN A 158 -11.48 4.79 31.98
N ASN A 159 -10.44 4.39 32.71
CA ASN A 159 -10.54 3.48 33.86
C ASN A 159 -11.15 4.14 35.11
N GLY A 160 -11.58 5.41 35.02
CA GLY A 160 -12.30 6.11 36.09
C GLY A 160 -11.43 6.90 37.06
N ILE A 161 -10.11 7.01 36.83
CA ILE A 161 -9.24 7.88 37.63
C ILE A 161 -9.47 9.33 37.19
N ARG A 162 -10.22 10.08 38.01
CA ARG A 162 -10.56 11.50 37.76
C ARG A 162 -9.61 12.50 38.44
N ASN A 163 -8.58 12.01 39.13
CA ASN A 163 -7.55 12.84 39.76
C ASN A 163 -6.17 12.27 39.49
N ILE A 164 -5.43 12.89 38.56
CA ILE A 164 -4.03 12.57 38.24
C ILE A 164 -3.22 13.84 38.57
N PRO A 165 -2.24 13.78 39.47
CA PRO A 165 -1.41 14.94 39.81
C PRO A 165 -0.77 15.55 38.57
N GLY A 166 -1.12 16.81 38.27
CA GLY A 166 -0.61 17.55 37.11
C GLY A 166 -1.46 17.48 35.83
N VAL A 167 -2.54 16.68 35.80
CA VAL A 167 -3.47 16.61 34.66
C VAL A 167 -4.84 17.15 35.09
N LYS A 168 -5.30 18.22 34.42
CA LYS A 168 -6.68 18.70 34.56
C LYS A 168 -7.55 17.99 33.53
N ILE A 169 -8.50 17.17 33.98
CA ILE A 169 -9.40 16.40 33.12
C ILE A 169 -10.67 17.23 32.88
N PHE A 170 -11.04 17.45 31.61
CA PHE A 170 -12.26 18.15 31.21
C PHE A 170 -13.20 17.20 30.47
N SER A 171 -14.52 17.37 30.63
CA SER A 171 -15.55 16.61 29.91
C SER A 171 -16.40 17.58 29.09
N TYR A 172 -16.47 17.35 27.77
CA TYR A 172 -17.39 18.04 26.87
C TYR A 172 -18.39 17.03 26.32
N GLU A 173 -19.67 17.40 26.30
CA GLU A 173 -20.74 16.59 25.72
C GLU A 173 -20.81 16.91 24.23
N THR A 174 -20.59 15.91 23.37
CA THR A 174 -20.72 16.07 21.91
C THR A 174 -21.90 15.23 21.43
N THR A 175 -22.93 15.85 20.87
CA THR A 175 -24.07 15.14 20.27
C THR A 175 -23.69 14.65 18.88
N GLN A 176 -23.59 13.33 18.69
CA GLN A 176 -23.35 12.71 17.38
C GLN A 176 -24.67 12.18 16.80
N LEU A 177 -25.04 12.66 15.61
CA LEU A 177 -26.20 12.18 14.85
C LEU A 177 -25.72 11.14 13.84
N ARG A 178 -26.26 9.91 13.92
CA ARG A 178 -25.92 8.81 13.01
C ARG A 178 -27.11 8.50 12.11
N VAL A 179 -26.91 8.61 10.80
CA VAL A 179 -27.91 8.22 9.79
C VAL A 179 -27.88 6.70 9.62
N LYS A 180 -29.06 6.08 9.54
CA LYS A 180 -29.23 4.64 9.31
C LYS A 180 -29.11 4.38 7.80
N ASN A 181 -28.04 3.71 7.37
CA ASN A 181 -27.95 3.05 6.06
C ASN A 181 -28.33 1.59 6.21
#